data_AF-A0A1V2EUE4-F1
#
_entry.id   AF-A0A1V2EUE4-F1
#
_cell.length_a   1.000
_cell.length_b   1.000
_cell.length_c   1.000
_cell.angle_alpha   90.00
_cell.angle_beta   90.00
_cell.angle_gamma   90.00
#
_symmetry.space_group_name_H-M   'P 1'
#
loop_
_entity.id
_entity.type
_entity.pdbx_description
1 polymer ?
#
loop_
_entity_poly.entity_id
_entity_poly.type
_entity_poly.pdbx_seq_one_letter_code
_entity_poly.pdbx_strand_id
1 'polypeptide(L)' 'MDGAANASLIALVAKTFGVSRGSVRITGGETARLKRLFVEGDAAALARVAASLYGTAP' A
#
# COMPACT_ATOMS: atom_id res chain seq x y z
N MET A 1 10.35 -19.03 -2.99
CA MET A 1 9.99 -18.34 -1.72
C MET A 1 9.66 -16.92 -2.08
N ASP A 2 8.44 -16.68 -2.53
CA ASP A 2 8.10 -15.42 -3.22
C ASP A 2 7.15 -14.55 -2.39
N GLY A 3 6.64 -15.08 -1.28
CA GLY A 3 5.64 -14.42 -0.43
C GLY A 3 6.19 -13.42 0.59
N ALA A 4 7.48 -13.52 0.98
CA ALA A 4 8.03 -12.67 2.06
C ALA A 4 8.02 -11.18 1.67
N ALA A 5 8.42 -10.85 0.44
CA ALA A 5 8.38 -9.47 -0.05
C ALA A 5 6.96 -8.93 -0.15
N ASN A 6 5.99 -9.76 -0.57
CA ASN A 6 4.58 -9.38 -0.65
C ASN A 6 3.99 -9.13 0.75
N ALA A 7 4.28 -10.02 1.70
CA ALA A 7 3.82 -9.91 3.08
C ALA A 7 4.41 -8.67 3.77
N SER A 8 5.71 -8.42 3.61
CA SER A 8 6.36 -7.22 4.15
C SER A 8 5.80 -5.94 3.54
N LEU A 9 5.49 -5.93 2.24
CA LEU A 9 4.88 -4.78 1.59
C LEU A 9 3.45 -4.53 2.07
N ILE A 10 2.62 -5.57 2.18
CA ILE A 10 1.26 -5.47 2.75
C ILE A 10 1.31 -4.92 4.17
N ALA A 11 2.25 -5.41 5.00
CA ALA A 11 2.41 -4.94 6.37
C ALA A 11 2.88 -3.47 6.43
N LEU A 12 3.80 -3.05 5.55
CA LEU A 12 4.25 -1.67 5.46
C LEU A 12 3.09 -0.74 5.08
N VAL A 13 2.36 -1.06 4.01
CA VAL A 13 1.24 -0.24 3.52
C VAL A 13 0.12 -0.18 4.57
N ALA A 14 -0.26 -1.30 5.17
CA ALA A 14 -1.27 -1.32 6.23
C ALA A 14 -0.89 -0.41 7.41
N LYS A 15 0.38 -0.47 7.84
CA LYS A 15 0.90 0.39 8.91
C LYS A 15 0.88 1.87 8.51
N THR A 16 1.34 2.21 7.30
CA THR A 16 1.41 3.60 6.85
C THR A 16 0.03 4.24 6.71
N PHE A 17 -0.96 3.49 6.21
CA PHE A 17 -2.33 3.99 6.01
C PHE A 17 -3.25 3.80 7.22
N GLY A 18 -2.76 3.18 8.30
CA GLY A 18 -3.54 2.96 9.53
C GLY A 18 -4.72 1.98 9.35
N VAL A 19 -4.61 1.05 8.40
CA VAL A 19 -5.67 0.06 8.09
C VAL A 19 -5.25 -1.35 8.48
N SER A 20 -6.20 -2.30 8.47
CA SER A 20 -5.89 -3.71 8.70
C SER A 20 -5.09 -4.31 7.53
N ARG A 21 -4.30 -5.36 7.79
CA ARG A 21 -3.60 -6.10 6.71
C ARG A 21 -4.57 -6.71 5.69
N GLY A 22 -5.76 -7.12 6.12
CA GLY A 22 -6.80 -7.67 5.23
C GLY A 22 -7.39 -6.63 4.28
N SER A 23 -7.27 -5.35 4.62
CA SER A 23 -7.71 -4.22 3.79
C SER A 23 -6.72 -3.86 2.68
N VAL A 24 -5.57 -4.55 2.58
CA VAL A 24 -4.53 -4.28 1.60
C VAL A 24 -4.32 -5.50 0.72
N ARG A 25 -4.45 -5.33 -0.61
CA ARG A 25 -4.31 -6.42 -1.58
C ARG A 25 -3.44 -6.01 -2.75
N ILE A 26 -2.55 -6.88 -3.21
CA ILE A 26 -1.80 -6.65 -4.45
C ILE A 26 -2.74 -6.90 -5.62
N THR A 27 -2.88 -5.92 -6.51
CA THR A 27 -3.72 -6.00 -7.72
C THR A 27 -2.89 -6.20 -9.00
N GLY A 28 -1.56 -6.12 -8.90
CA GLY A 28 -0.67 -6.48 -9.99
C GLY A 28 0.81 -6.29 -9.67
N GLY A 29 1.66 -6.99 -10.43
CA GLY A 29 3.11 -6.88 -10.32
C GLY A 29 3.71 -7.67 -9.16
N GLU A 30 3.08 -8.76 -8.69
CA GLU A 30 3.58 -9.57 -7.57
C GLU A 30 5.05 -10.00 -7.73
N THR A 31 5.46 -10.35 -8.96
CA THR A 31 6.83 -10.71 -9.33
C THR A 31 7.65 -9.53 -9.89
N ALA A 32 7.02 -8.36 -10.08
CA ALA A 32 7.65 -7.17 -10.63
C ALA A 32 8.23 -6.27 -9.52
N ARG A 33 9.16 -5.39 -9.90
CA ARG A 33 9.68 -4.33 -9.02
C ARG A 33 8.60 -3.30 -8.64
N LEU A 34 7.72 -2.97 -9.60
CA LEU A 34 6.58 -2.09 -9.40
C LEU A 34 5.32 -2.90 -9.07
N LYS A 35 4.76 -2.66 -7.88
CA LYS A 35 3.56 -3.34 -7.38
C LYS A 35 2.42 -2.36 -7.28
N ARG A 36 1.24 -2.78 -7.75
CA ARG A 36 0.00 -2.04 -7.57
C ARG A 36 -0.79 -2.68 -6.43
N LEU A 37 -1.27 -1.85 -5.51
CA LEU A 37 -2.02 -2.29 -4.35
C LEU A 37 -3.36 -1.56 -4.30
N PHE A 38 -4.37 -2.30 -3.86
CA PHE A 38 -5.65 -1.77 -3.45
C PHE A 38 -5.66 -1.64 -1.93
N VAL A 39 -6.08 -0.49 -1.43
CA VAL A 39 -6.23 -0.19 -0.01
C VAL A 39 -7.68 0.18 0.25
N GLU A 40 -8.36 -0.61 1.08
CA GLU A 40 -9.76 -0.40 1.45
C GLU A 40 -9.86 0.52 2.67
N GLY A 41 -10.76 1.51 2.61
CA GLY A 41 -11.00 2.46 3.70
C GLY A 41 -11.63 3.76 3.21
N ASP A 42 -11.64 4.78 4.08
CA ASP A 42 -12.10 6.13 3.73
C ASP A 42 -11.15 6.78 2.70
N ALA A 43 -11.65 6.98 1.48
CA ALA A 43 -10.90 7.55 0.37
C ALA A 43 -10.27 8.91 0.72
N ALA A 44 -10.96 9.78 1.47
CA ALA A 44 -10.44 11.09 1.81
C ALA A 44 -9.28 10.99 2.82
N ALA A 45 -9.39 10.10 3.81
CA ALA A 45 -8.31 9.83 4.76
C ALA A 45 -7.10 9.20 4.07
N LEU A 46 -7.32 8.19 3.22
CA LEU A 46 -6.26 7.51 2.48
C LEU A 46 -5.54 8.49 1.53
N ALA A 47 -6.27 9.37 0.84
CA ALA A 47 -5.68 10.38 -0.03
C ALA A 47 -4.77 11.35 0.74
N ARG A 48 -5.15 11.78 1.96
CA ARG A 48 -4.31 12.63 2.80
C ARG A 48 -3.00 11.95 3.20
N VAL A 49 -3.05 10.68 3.57
CA VAL A 49 -1.84 9.90 3.87
C VAL A 49 -0.97 9.75 2.62
N ALA A 50 -1.56 9.41 1.46
CA ALA A 50 -0.81 9.28 0.22
C ALA A 50 -0.10 10.60 -0.16
N ALA A 51 -0.80 11.73 -0.04
CA ALA A 51 -0.25 13.05 -0.31
C ALA A 51 0.94 13.41 0.61
N SER A 52 0.98 12.92 1.85
CA SER A 52 2.11 13.18 2.76
C SER A 52 3.35 12.34 2.46
N LEU A 53 3.21 11.23 1.72
CA LEU A 53 4.32 10.35 1.33
C LEU A 53 5.09 10.86 0.12
N TYR A 54 4.45 11.67 -0.72
CA TYR A 54 5.09 12.36 -1.81
C TYR A 54 5.50 13.74 -1.29
N GLY A 55 6.81 13.96 -1.10
CA GLY A 55 7.31 15.33 -0.91
C GLY A 55 6.85 16.14 -2.11
N THR A 56 6.10 17.22 -1.87
CA THR A 56 5.42 18.01 -2.91
C THR A 56 6.31 18.12 -4.16
N ALA A 57 5.97 17.33 -5.17
CA ALA A 57 6.46 17.50 -6.51
C ALA A 57 5.26 18.07 -7.28
N PRO A 58 5.46 19.16 -8.03
CA PRO A 58 4.41 20.02 -8.57
C PRO A 58 3.39 19.29 -9.43
#